data_AF-A0A3A2Z2S6-F1
#
_entry.id   AF-A0A3A2Z2S6-F1
#
_cell.length_a   1.000
_cell.length_b   1.000
_cell.length_c   1.000
_cell.angle_alpha   90.00
_cell.angle_beta   90.00
_cell.angle_gamma   90.00
#
_symmetry.space_group_name_H-M   'P 1'
#
loop_
_entity.id
_entity.type
_entity.pdbx_description
1 polymer ?
#
loop_
_entity_poly.entity_id
_entity_poly.type
_entity_poly.pdbx_seq_one_letter_code
_entity_poly.pdbx_strand_id
1 'polypeptide(L)'
;DAPITAEAKAIKPNLIDLNQRGFFSINSQPAVNGAKSSHPVYGWGPKNGFVYQKAYLELFVPSYLVDELIARIEKNEDLTYHAVNKS
;
A
#
# COMPACT_ATOMS: atom_id res chain seq x y z
N ASP A 1 -5.05 11.94 -15.95
CA ASP A 1 -4.46 11.68 -14.62
C ASP A 1 -5.20 12.39 -13.51
N ALA A 2 -5.28 11.75 -12.35
CA ALA A 2 -5.84 12.30 -11.12
C ALA A 2 -4.72 12.53 -10.09
N PRO A 3 -4.82 13.57 -9.25
CA PRO A 3 -3.84 13.82 -8.20
C PRO A 3 -3.89 12.74 -7.11
N ILE A 4 -2.79 12.61 -6.37
CA ILE A 4 -2.69 11.72 -5.20
C ILE A 4 -3.75 12.12 -4.16
N THR A 5 -4.49 11.14 -3.66
CA THR A 5 -5.53 11.30 -2.63
C THR A 5 -4.92 11.66 -1.27
N ALA A 6 -5.72 12.26 -0.38
CA ALA A 6 -5.26 12.68 0.94
C ALA A 6 -4.82 11.52 1.85
N GLU A 7 -5.32 10.29 1.61
CA GLU A 7 -4.99 9.10 2.40
C GLU A 7 -3.49 8.76 2.32
N ALA A 8 -2.86 8.97 1.16
CA ALA A 8 -1.46 8.66 0.92
C ALA A 8 -0.53 9.55 1.75
N LYS A 9 -1.01 10.69 2.29
CA LYS A 9 -0.21 11.60 3.12
C LYS A 9 0.41 10.89 4.33
N ALA A 10 -0.29 9.90 4.89
CA ALA A 10 0.18 9.14 6.05
C ALA A 10 1.42 8.28 5.74
N ILE A 11 1.56 7.81 4.50
CA ILE A 11 2.64 6.90 4.07
C ILE A 11 3.58 7.54 3.05
N LYS A 12 3.36 8.80 2.68
CA LYS A 12 4.11 9.53 1.65
C LYS A 12 5.65 9.49 1.87
N PRO A 13 6.20 9.70 3.08
CA PRO A 13 7.64 9.62 3.29
C PRO A 13 8.20 8.23 2.97
N ASN A 14 7.49 7.16 3.34
CA ASN A 14 7.91 5.78 3.06
C ASN A 14 7.83 5.46 1.57
N LEU A 15 6.81 5.97 0.87
CA LEU A 15 6.70 5.83 -0.57
C LEU A 15 7.87 6.54 -1.28
N ILE A 16 8.24 7.75 -0.83
CA ILE A 16 9.39 8.48 -1.39
C ILE A 16 10.68 7.68 -1.21
N ASP A 17 10.94 7.15 0.00
CA ASP A 17 12.12 6.33 0.30
C ASP A 17 12.18 5.07 -0.59
N LEU A 18 11.06 4.35 -0.72
CA LEU A 18 10.98 3.18 -1.59
C LEU A 18 11.32 3.50 -3.05
N ASN A 19 10.72 4.57 -3.59
CA ASN A 19 10.95 4.98 -4.97
C ASN A 19 12.41 5.41 -5.20
N GLN A 20 13.04 6.09 -4.23
CA GLN A 20 14.46 6.46 -4.30
C GLN A 20 15.40 5.25 -4.33
N ARG A 21 14.96 4.11 -3.80
CA ARG A 21 15.70 2.84 -3.79
C ARG A 21 15.40 1.94 -5.00
N GLY A 22 14.61 2.41 -5.96
CA GLY A 22 14.26 1.67 -7.18
C GLY A 22 13.03 0.78 -7.07
N PHE A 23 12.26 0.87 -5.97
CA PHE A 23 10.97 0.21 -5.80
C PHE A 23 9.86 1.17 -6.23
N PHE A 24 9.45 1.09 -7.50
CA PHE A 24 8.56 2.10 -8.09
C PHE A 24 7.09 1.81 -7.80
N SER A 25 6.54 2.47 -6.78
CA SER A 25 5.14 2.29 -6.37
C SER A 25 4.16 2.92 -7.36
N ILE A 26 3.12 2.18 -7.76
CA ILE A 26 2.05 2.67 -8.64
C ILE A 26 0.70 2.77 -7.95
N ASN A 27 0.50 2.05 -6.84
CA ASN A 27 -0.72 2.10 -6.05
C ASN A 27 -0.40 1.80 -4.57
N SER A 28 -1.15 2.39 -3.66
CA SER A 28 -0.95 2.20 -2.22
C SER A 28 -2.17 2.62 -1.41
N GLN A 29 -2.40 1.96 -0.28
CA GLN A 29 -3.44 2.31 0.68
C GLN A 29 -2.90 2.10 2.11
N PRO A 30 -3.11 3.06 3.04
CA PRO A 30 -2.69 2.89 4.44
C PRO A 30 -3.60 1.92 5.19
N ALA A 31 -3.09 1.33 6.28
CA ALA A 31 -3.96 0.62 7.22
C ALA A 31 -4.88 1.60 7.95
N VAL A 32 -6.16 1.26 8.07
CA VAL A 32 -7.16 2.01 8.83
C VAL A 32 -7.85 1.05 9.79
N ASN A 33 -7.85 1.40 11.07
CA ASN A 33 -8.43 0.56 12.13
C ASN A 33 -9.58 1.31 12.82
N GLY A 34 -10.81 1.10 12.32
CA GLY A 34 -12.01 1.63 12.95
C GLY A 34 -12.16 3.15 12.85
N ALA A 35 -11.82 3.75 11.71
CA ALA A 35 -12.12 5.17 11.50
C ALA A 35 -13.65 5.38 11.41
N LYS A 36 -14.18 6.49 11.92
CA LYS A 36 -15.60 6.81 11.75
C LYS A 36 -15.95 6.84 10.26
N SER A 37 -17.11 6.32 9.87
CA SER A 37 -17.58 6.39 8.47
C SER A 37 -17.72 7.82 7.92
N SER A 38 -17.80 8.82 8.81
CA SER A 38 -17.78 10.25 8.50
C SER A 38 -16.38 10.89 8.49
N HIS A 39 -15.29 10.11 8.59
CA HIS A 39 -13.93 10.64 8.63
C HIS A 39 -13.59 11.38 7.31
N PRO A 40 -13.01 12.59 7.34
CA PRO A 40 -12.84 13.42 6.14
C PRO A 40 -11.90 12.86 5.07
N VAL A 41 -11.02 11.92 5.46
CA VAL A 41 -10.02 11.31 4.56
C VAL A 41 -10.31 9.84 4.24
N TYR A 42 -10.85 9.10 5.22
CA TYR A 42 -10.98 7.63 5.14
C TYR A 42 -12.45 7.19 5.17
N GLY A 43 -13.37 8.12 5.44
CA GLY A 43 -14.78 7.82 5.65
C GLY A 43 -15.52 7.61 4.35
N TRP A 44 -16.36 6.58 4.33
CA TRP A 44 -17.31 6.29 3.27
C TRP A 44 -18.47 5.46 3.85
N GLY A 45 -19.55 5.34 3.08
CA GLY A 45 -20.74 4.58 3.50
C GLY A 45 -21.68 5.34 4.47
N PRO A 46 -22.66 4.64 5.07
CA PRO A 46 -23.64 5.24 5.98
C PRO A 46 -23.02 5.85 7.24
N LYS A 47 -23.66 6.88 7.81
CA LYS A 47 -23.25 7.49 9.09
C LYS A 47 -23.35 6.49 10.25
N ASN A 48 -22.58 6.74 11.32
CA ASN A 48 -22.50 5.91 12.53
C ASN A 48 -21.89 4.51 12.33
N GLY A 49 -21.11 4.32 11.25
CA GLY A 49 -20.33 3.10 11.01
C GLY A 49 -18.83 3.31 11.26
N PHE A 50 -18.06 2.24 10.99
CA PHE A 50 -16.61 2.21 11.07
C PHE A 50 -15.99 1.68 9.78
N VAL A 51 -14.90 2.28 9.34
CA VAL A 51 -14.13 1.90 8.16
C VAL A 51 -12.85 1.19 8.61
N TYR A 52 -12.55 0.09 7.93
CA TYR A 52 -11.32 -0.68 8.06
C TYR A 52 -10.66 -0.83 6.70
N GLN A 53 -9.34 -0.75 6.68
CA GLN A 53 -8.53 -0.92 5.48
C GLN A 53 -7.29 -1.73 5.85
N LYS A 54 -6.98 -2.77 5.06
CA LYS A 54 -5.67 -3.43 5.14
C LYS A 54 -4.65 -2.58 4.38
N ALA A 55 -3.42 -2.50 4.88
CA ALA A 55 -2.36 -1.85 4.13
C ALA A 55 -2.13 -2.60 2.80
N TYR A 56 -1.97 -1.84 1.72
CA TYR A 56 -1.76 -2.36 0.37
C TYR A 56 -0.68 -1.55 -0.35
N LEU A 57 0.11 -2.24 -1.17
CA LEU A 57 1.17 -1.64 -1.99
C LEU A 57 1.32 -2.43 -3.29
N GLU A 58 1.35 -1.70 -4.41
CA GLU A 58 1.62 -2.22 -5.75
C GLU A 58 2.82 -1.47 -6.34
N LEU A 59 3.79 -2.20 -6.88
CA LEU A 59 5.05 -1.62 -7.31
C LEU A 59 5.77 -2.45 -8.39
N PHE A 60 6.63 -1.79 -9.15
CA PHE A 60 7.65 -2.44 -9.95
C PHE A 60 8.93 -2.63 -9.14
N VAL A 61 9.56 -3.79 -9.29
CA VAL A 61 10.78 -4.18 -8.59
C VAL A 61 11.84 -4.57 -9.63
N PRO A 62 13.12 -4.22 -9.44
CA PRO A 62 14.20 -4.71 -10.30
C PRO A 62 14.28 -6.24 -10.26
N SER A 63 14.47 -6.87 -11.42
CA SER A 63 14.48 -8.34 -11.55
C SER A 63 15.51 -9.02 -10.65
N TYR A 64 16.65 -8.38 -10.41
CA TYR A 64 17.71 -8.92 -9.55
C TYR A 64 17.39 -8.89 -8.04
N LEU A 65 16.29 -8.23 -7.62
CA LEU A 65 15.86 -8.17 -6.21
C LEU A 65 14.64 -9.03 -5.91
N VAL A 66 13.95 -9.56 -6.92
CA VAL A 66 12.63 -10.18 -6.73
C VAL A 66 12.69 -11.43 -5.85
N ASP A 67 13.70 -12.28 -6.05
CA ASP A 67 13.85 -13.53 -5.28
C ASP A 67 14.17 -13.24 -3.80
N GLU A 68 15.04 -12.26 -3.53
CA GLU A 68 15.35 -11.84 -2.17
C GLU A 68 14.13 -11.22 -1.48
N LEU A 69 13.34 -10.42 -2.22
CA LEU A 69 12.12 -9.82 -1.70
C LEU A 69 11.08 -10.89 -1.33
N ILE A 70 10.85 -11.86 -2.21
CA ILE A 70 9.93 -12.99 -1.96
C ILE A 70 10.38 -13.78 -0.74
N ALA A 71 11.66 -14.15 -0.65
CA ALA A 71 12.20 -14.89 0.49
C ALA A 71 12.08 -14.13 1.82
N ARG A 72 12.00 -12.79 1.81
CA ARG A 72 11.73 -11.97 3.01
C ARG A 72 10.25 -11.90 3.33
N ILE A 73 9.38 -11.82 2.32
CA ILE A 73 7.93 -11.81 2.49
C ILE A 73 7.45 -13.15 3.06
N GLU A 74 7.95 -14.28 2.55
CA GLU A 74 7.55 -15.63 2.98
C GLU A 74 7.94 -15.97 4.42
N LYS A 75 8.85 -15.19 5.03
CA LYS A 75 9.18 -15.30 6.46
C LYS A 75 8.18 -14.59 7.37
N ASN A 76 7.19 -13.89 6.79
CA ASN A 76 6.17 -13.16 7.51
C ASN A 76 4.79 -13.69 7.14
N GLU A 77 4.17 -14.42 8.06
CA GLU A 77 2.86 -15.07 7.88
C GLU A 77 1.70 -14.07 7.71
N ASP A 78 1.89 -12.80 8.10
CA ASP A 78 0.87 -11.76 7.98
C ASP A 78 0.83 -11.10 6.58
N LEU A 79 1.79 -11.42 5.71
CA LEU A 79 1.88 -10.84 4.37
C LEU A 79 1.34 -11.79 3.30
N THR A 80 0.58 -11.22 2.38
CA THR A 80 0.14 -11.88 1.14
C THR A 80 0.75 -11.15 -0.05
N TYR A 81 1.26 -11.88 -1.05
CA TYR A 81 1.84 -11.28 -2.25
C TYR A 81 1.33 -11.95 -3.53
N HIS A 82 1.39 -11.19 -4.62
CA HIS A 82 1.25 -11.69 -5.98
C HIS A 82 2.34 -11.01 -6.82
N ALA A 83 3.15 -11.81 -7.52
CA ALA A 83 4.27 -11.32 -8.33
C ALA A 83 4.20 -11.93 -9.72
N VAL A 84 4.31 -11.07 -10.74
CA VAL A 84 4.30 -11.46 -12.15
C VAL A 84 5.37 -10.68 -12.91
N ASN A 85 5.89 -11.28 -13.98
CA ASN A 85 6.75 -10.60 -14.93
C ASN A 85 6.08 -10.53 -16.31
N LYS A 86 6.63 -9.72 -17.20
CA LYS A 86 6.24 -9.77 -18.61
C LYS A 86 6.75 -11.09 -19.18
N SER A 87 5.82 -11.92 -19.66
CA SER A 87 6.11 -13.13 -20.43
C SER A 87 6.75 -12.80 -21.77
#